data_AF-A0A142WNW3-F1
#
_entry.id   AF-A0A142WNW3-F1
#
_cell.length_a   1.000
_cell.length_b   1.000
_cell.length_c   1.000
_cell.angle_alpha   90.00
_cell.angle_beta   90.00
_cell.angle_gamma   90.00
#
_symmetry.space_group_name_H-M   'P 1'
#
loop_
_entity.id
_entity.type
_entity.pdbx_description
1 polymer ?
#
loop_
_entity_poly.entity_id
_entity_poly.type
_entity_poly.pdbx_seq_one_letter_code
_entity_poly.pdbx_strand_id
1 'polypeptide(L)'
;MDDLVLLKDEVEFLHALRLHGGVIVVGEYRSDDVRADFLCDHGLTVRRGEILSLTPFGERVADKVSARHLVEVAILTGYEIEQLRR
;
A
#
# COMPACT_ATOMS: atom_id res chain seq x y z
N MET A 1 -6.59 7.03 -17.28
CA MET A 1 -5.88 7.16 -16.00
C MET A 1 -6.72 6.41 -15.03
N ASP A 2 -6.18 5.32 -14.49
CA ASP A 2 -6.99 4.38 -13.71
C ASP A 2 -7.01 4.81 -12.25
N ASP A 3 -8.20 4.76 -11.66
CA ASP A 3 -8.38 4.99 -10.23
C ASP A 3 -7.77 3.82 -9.44
N LEU A 4 -7.24 4.11 -8.26
CA LEU A 4 -6.72 3.10 -7.34
C LEU A 4 -7.80 2.84 -6.29
N VAL A 5 -8.32 1.61 -6.30
CA VAL A 5 -9.30 1.14 -5.33
C VAL A 5 -8.60 0.20 -4.37
N LEU A 6 -8.58 0.58 -3.09
CA LEU A 6 -8.06 -0.22 -1.99
C LEU A 6 -9.24 -0.67 -1.13
N LEU A 7 -9.34 -1.95 -0.83
CA LEU A 7 -10.27 -2.44 0.19
C LEU A 7 -9.65 -2.24 1.57
N LYS A 8 -10.47 -2.45 2.58
CA LYS A 8 -10.08 -2.34 3.98
C LYS A 8 -8.79 -3.10 4.30
N ASP A 9 -8.66 -4.34 3.83
CA ASP A 9 -7.51 -5.19 4.14
C ASP A 9 -6.21 -4.67 3.50
N GLU A 10 -6.26 -4.08 2.29
CA GLU A 10 -5.06 -3.45 1.71
C GLU A 10 -4.72 -2.12 2.41
N VAL A 11 -5.74 -1.37 2.86
CA VAL A 11 -5.52 -0.14 3.65
C VAL A 11 -4.89 -0.48 4.99
N GLU A 12 -5.38 -1.50 5.69
CA GLU A 12 -4.82 -1.98 6.95
C GLU A 12 -3.39 -2.50 6.77
N PHE A 13 -3.12 -3.21 5.68
CA PHE A 13 -1.78 -3.71 5.38
C PHE A 13 -0.79 -2.58 5.04
N LEU A 14 -1.21 -1.58 4.26
CA LEU A 14 -0.42 -0.36 4.01
C LEU A 14 -0.15 0.42 5.30
N HIS A 15 -1.15 0.50 6.18
CA HIS A 15 -1.02 1.15 7.47
C HIS A 15 -0.02 0.42 8.38
N ALA A 16 -0.10 -0.92 8.43
CA ALA A 16 0.86 -1.75 9.17
C ALA A 16 2.29 -1.55 8.64
N LEU A 17 2.48 -1.64 7.32
CA LEU A 17 3.76 -1.35 6.67
C LEU A 17 4.32 0.01 7.09
N ARG A 18 3.47 1.05 7.11
CA ARG A 18 3.85 2.39 7.52
C ARG A 18 4.27 2.46 9.00
N LEU A 19 3.53 1.81 9.89
CA LEU A 19 3.85 1.74 11.33
C LEU A 19 5.17 1.01 11.60
N HIS A 20 5.49 -0.01 10.80
CA HIS A 20 6.75 -0.75 10.88
C HIS A 20 7.93 -0.04 10.19
N GLY A 21 7.82 1.26 9.91
CA GLY A 21 8.90 2.03 9.29
C GLY A 21 9.05 1.79 7.78
N GLY A 22 7.97 1.36 7.13
CA GLY A 22 7.92 1.12 5.68
C GLY A 22 8.51 -0.21 5.26
N VAL A 23 8.81 -1.12 6.20
CA VAL A 23 9.42 -2.42 5.90
C VAL A 23 8.84 -3.50 6.81
N ILE A 24 8.45 -4.65 6.25
CA ILE A 24 8.09 -5.84 7.03
C ILE A 24 8.73 -7.10 6.42
N VAL A 25 8.92 -8.10 7.28
CA VAL A 25 9.28 -9.46 6.86
C VAL A 25 7.98 -10.19 6.52
N VAL A 26 7.86 -10.61 5.27
CA VAL A 26 6.66 -11.25 4.72
C VAL A 26 6.46 -12.67 5.28
N GLY A 27 7.43 -13.20 6.04
CA GLY A 27 7.31 -14.51 6.72
C GLY A 27 6.20 -14.60 7.76
N GLU A 28 5.81 -13.49 8.40
CA GLU A 28 4.65 -13.44 9.33
C GLU A 28 3.32 -13.16 8.60
N TYR A 29 3.37 -12.56 7.42
CA TYR A 29 2.24 -12.28 6.53
C TYR A 29 2.46 -13.04 5.22
N ARG A 30 2.30 -14.37 5.27
CA ARG A 30 2.56 -15.37 4.19
C ARG A 30 2.96 -14.73 2.85
N SER A 31 4.15 -15.05 2.36
CA SER A 31 4.71 -14.65 1.05
C SER A 31 3.82 -14.80 -0.19
N ASP A 32 2.67 -15.48 -0.08
CA ASP A 32 1.61 -15.62 -1.07
C ASP A 32 0.40 -14.67 -0.82
N ASP A 33 0.61 -13.60 -0.05
CA ASP A 33 -0.44 -12.64 0.26
C ASP A 33 -0.78 -11.82 -0.98
N VAL A 34 -1.96 -12.10 -1.54
CA VAL A 34 -2.53 -11.41 -2.71
C VAL A 34 -2.49 -9.89 -2.54
N ARG A 35 -2.53 -9.38 -1.30
CA ARG A 35 -2.41 -7.95 -1.01
C ARG A 35 -1.02 -7.41 -1.32
N ALA A 36 0.03 -8.15 -0.96
CA ALA A 36 1.41 -7.74 -1.24
C ALA A 36 1.68 -7.72 -2.75
N ASP A 37 1.15 -8.70 -3.49
CA ASP A 37 1.24 -8.73 -4.95
C ASP A 37 0.46 -7.56 -5.58
N PHE A 38 -0.78 -7.34 -5.14
CA PHE A 38 -1.60 -6.21 -5.60
C PHE A 38 -0.90 -4.86 -5.38
N LEU A 39 -0.31 -4.64 -4.20
CA LEU A 39 0.43 -3.41 -3.90
C LEU A 39 1.72 -3.28 -4.71
N CYS A 40 2.39 -4.39 -5.03
CA CYS A 40 3.56 -4.39 -5.92
C CYS A 40 3.17 -4.03 -7.36
N ASP A 41 2.08 -4.61 -7.87
CA ASP A 41 1.57 -4.35 -9.22
C ASP A 41 1.19 -2.87 -9.42
N HIS A 42 0.71 -2.22 -8.36
CA HIS A 42 0.39 -0.79 -8.36
C HIS A 42 1.60 0.12 -8.06
N GLY A 43 2.78 -0.46 -7.80
CA GLY A 43 4.02 0.24 -7.49
C GLY A 43 4.06 0.90 -6.11
N LEU A 44 3.18 0.48 -5.20
CA LEU A 44 3.10 0.98 -3.83
C LEU A 44 4.16 0.32 -2.94
N THR A 45 4.49 -0.93 -3.22
CA THR A 45 5.54 -1.67 -2.52
C THR A 45 6.56 -2.25 -3.50
N VAL A 46 7.73 -2.58 -2.97
CA VAL A 46 8.76 -3.35 -3.66
C VAL A 46 9.14 -4.56 -2.81
N ARG A 47 9.14 -5.74 -3.41
CA ARG A 47 9.58 -6.99 -2.77
C ARG A 47 11.05 -7.26 -3.11
N ARG A 48 11.86 -7.54 -2.10
CA ARG A 48 13.27 -7.96 -2.21
C ARG A 48 13.48 -9.22 -1.37
N GLY A 49 13.31 -10.38 -2.00
CA GLY A 49 13.28 -11.65 -1.29
C GLY A 49 12.07 -11.71 -0.35
N GLU A 50 12.31 -11.95 0.94
CA GLU A 50 11.28 -12.00 1.99
C GLU A 50 10.95 -10.65 2.61
N ILE A 51 11.58 -9.58 2.12
CA ILE A 51 11.37 -8.22 2.63
C ILE A 51 10.44 -7.48 1.68
N LEU A 52 9.38 -6.91 2.23
CA LEU A 52 8.50 -5.99 1.52
C LEU A 52 8.74 -4.58 2.06
N SER A 53 8.89 -3.61 1.17
CA SER A 53 9.10 -2.21 1.53
C SER A 53 8.18 -1.27 0.78
N LEU A 54 7.72 -0.19 1.41
CA LEU A 54 7.00 0.88 0.72
C LEU A 54 7.94 1.58 -0.26
N THR A 55 7.39 1.94 -1.42
CA THR A 55 8.04 2.90 -2.32
C THR A 55 7.74 4.33 -1.83
N PRO A 56 8.47 5.36 -2.32
CA PRO A 56 8.13 6.75 -2.01
C PRO A 56 6.69 7.14 -2.44
N PHE A 57 6.14 6.46 -3.44
CA PHE A 57 4.73 6.61 -3.82
C PHE A 57 3.82 5.89 -2.81
N GLY A 58 4.16 4.66 -2.43
CA GLY A 58 3.44 3.89 -1.42
C GLY A 58 3.38 4.57 -0.06
N GLU A 59 4.46 5.21 0.40
CA GLU A 59 4.47 5.98 1.64
C GLU A 59 3.44 7.12 1.61
N ARG A 60 3.39 7.86 0.50
CA ARG A 60 2.45 8.98 0.33
C ARG A 60 1.00 8.49 0.24
N VAL A 61 0.76 7.37 -0.43
CA VAL A 61 -0.55 6.73 -0.45
C VAL A 61 -0.93 6.25 0.95
N ALA A 62 -0.03 5.55 1.64
CA ALA A 62 -0.23 5.07 3.00
C ALA A 62 -0.56 6.22 3.96
N ASP A 63 0.15 7.35 3.90
CA ASP A 63 -0.14 8.52 4.73
C ASP A 63 -1.54 9.08 4.44
N LYS A 64 -1.92 9.14 3.16
CA LYS A 64 -3.24 9.63 2.75
C LYS A 64 -4.39 8.72 3.18
N VAL A 65 -4.20 7.40 3.10
CA VAL A 65 -5.27 6.43 3.43
C VAL A 65 -5.27 6.02 4.90
N SER A 66 -4.15 6.17 5.62
CA SER A 66 -4.06 5.91 7.07
C SER A 66 -4.97 6.84 7.87
N ALA A 67 -5.16 8.08 7.40
CA ALA A 67 -6.17 8.98 7.95
C ALA A 67 -7.61 8.43 7.85
N ARG A 68 -7.82 7.40 7.02
CA ARG A 68 -9.09 6.74 6.74
C ARG A 68 -9.11 5.27 7.16
N HIS A 69 -8.22 4.79 8.03
CA HIS A 69 -8.13 3.37 8.44
C HIS A 69 -9.45 2.68 8.90
N LEU A 70 -10.55 3.42 9.10
CA LEU A 70 -11.88 2.91 9.41
C LEU A 70 -12.82 2.77 8.19
N VAL A 71 -12.37 3.11 6.97
CA VAL A 71 -13.21 2.94 5.76
C VAL A 71 -13.14 1.53 5.21
N GLU A 72 -14.27 1.02 4.72
CA GLU A 72 -14.36 -0.28 4.06
C GLU A 72 -13.63 -0.29 2.70
N VAL A 73 -13.58 0.87 2.03
CA VAL A 73 -12.93 1.06 0.73
C VAL A 73 -12.34 2.47 0.66
N ALA A 74 -11.09 2.57 0.23
CA ALA A 74 -10.44 3.84 -0.13
C ALA A 74 -10.27 3.93 -1.65
N ILE A 75 -10.90 4.93 -2.24
CA ILE A 75 -10.79 5.23 -3.68
C ILE A 75 -9.90 6.47 -3.83
N LEU A 76 -8.84 6.34 -4.61
CA LEU A 76 -7.96 7.43 -5.04
C LEU A 76 -8.18 7.66 -6.53
N THR A 77 -8.65 8.85 -6.88
CA THR A 77 -8.87 9.20 -8.29
C THR A 77 -7.55 9.26 -9.05
N GLY A 78 -7.58 9.04 -10.36
CA GLY A 78 -6.39 9.16 -11.21
C GLY A 78 -5.64 10.50 -11.05
N TYR A 79 -6.36 11.60 -10.82
CA TYR A 79 -5.76 12.90 -10.50
C TYR A 79 -5.00 12.89 -9.16
N GLU A 80 -5.59 12.30 -8.12
CA GLU A 80 -4.92 12.19 -6.82
C GLU A 80 -3.68 11.30 -6.89
N ILE A 81 -3.72 10.22 -7.67
CA ILE A 81 -2.55 9.37 -7.92
C ILE A 81 -1.44 10.17 -8.59
N GLU A 82 -1.76 10.99 -9.58
CA GLU A 82 -0.75 11.82 -10.27
C GLU A 82 -0.09 12.81 -9.30
N GLN A 83 -0.89 13.49 -8.47
CA GLN A 83 -0.37 14.40 -7.44
C GLN A 83 0.54 13.67 -6.44
N LEU A 84 0.21 12.43 -6.07
CA LEU A 84 1.01 11.62 -5.18
C LEU A 84 2.24 10.99 -5.84
N ARG A 85 2.37 11.04 -7.17
CA ARG A 85 3.57 10.53 -7.87
C ARG A 85 4.65 11.60 -8.05
N ARG A 86 4.26 12.87 -8.16
CA ARG A 86 5.17 14.03 -8.36
C ARG A 86 6.04 14.29 -7.15
#